data_AF-A0A7G2C5S3-F1
#
_entry.id   AF-A0A7G2C5S3-F1
#
_cell.length_a   1.000
_cell.length_b   1.000
_cell.length_c   1.000
_cell.angle_alpha   90.00
_cell.angle_beta   90.00
_cell.angle_gamma   90.00
#
_symmetry.space_group_name_H-M   'P 1'
#
loop_
_entity.id
_entity.type
_entity.pdbx_description
1 polymer ?
#
loop_
_entity_poly.entity_id
_entity_poly.type
_entity_poly.pdbx_seq_one_letter_code
_entity_poly.pdbx_strand_id
1 'polypeptide(L)'
;MGITFYRLGLLAVVALIIGVICCEVSVVLTYATLTLEDHHWWWRSFGSLATCGVLTFIYSLYYLVANLEISAPGSVILYIGYMLGASTLLGLITGTLGFLSSAFFVYFIYSYAKVE
;
A
#
# COMPACT_ATOMS: atom_id res chain seq x y z
N MET A 1 -7.44 -29.56 -6.35
CA MET A 1 -8.28 -28.43 -5.83
C MET A 1 -7.73 -27.80 -4.55
N GLY A 2 -7.08 -28.54 -3.62
CA GLY A 2 -6.57 -27.98 -2.35
C GLY A 2 -5.41 -26.96 -2.43
N ILE A 3 -4.50 -27.14 -3.39
CA ILE A 3 -3.31 -26.26 -3.58
C ILE A 3 -3.70 -24.81 -3.93
N THR A 4 -4.78 -24.62 -4.69
CA THR A 4 -5.25 -23.28 -5.09
C THR A 4 -5.81 -22.51 -3.90
N PHE A 5 -6.54 -23.19 -3.00
CA PHE A 5 -7.05 -22.58 -1.77
C PHE A 5 -5.92 -22.17 -0.82
N TYR A 6 -4.85 -22.97 -0.73
CA TYR A 6 -3.68 -22.62 0.09
C TYR A 6 -2.96 -21.36 -0.43
N ARG A 7 -2.79 -21.24 -1.76
CA ARG A 7 -2.16 -20.07 -2.39
C ARG A 7 -3.01 -18.81 -2.21
N LEU A 8 -4.34 -18.91 -2.38
CA LEU A 8 -5.25 -17.77 -2.21
C LEU A 8 -5.35 -17.31 -0.75
N GLY A 9 -5.40 -18.28 0.19
CA GLY A 9 -5.42 -18.01 1.62
C GLY A 9 -4.14 -17.30 2.10
N LEU A 10 -2.97 -17.74 1.62
CA LEU A 10 -1.70 -17.08 1.94
C LEU A 10 -1.66 -15.63 1.44
N LEU A 11 -2.10 -15.40 0.19
CA LEU A 11 -2.16 -14.05 -0.38
C LEU A 11 -3.10 -13.14 0.42
N ALA A 12 -4.24 -13.65 0.89
CA ALA A 12 -5.18 -12.90 1.71
C ALA A 12 -4.59 -12.52 3.08
N VAL A 13 -3.86 -13.44 3.72
CA VAL A 13 -3.18 -13.17 5.00
C VAL A 13 -2.07 -12.13 4.82
N VAL A 14 -1.26 -12.25 3.76
CA VAL A 14 -0.22 -11.27 3.44
C VAL A 14 -0.83 -9.88 3.17
N ALA A 15 -1.94 -9.81 2.44
CA ALA A 15 -2.65 -8.56 2.19
C ALA A 15 -3.17 -7.90 3.50
N LEU A 16 -3.69 -8.71 4.44
CA LEU A 16 -4.12 -8.21 5.75
C LEU A 16 -2.95 -7.66 6.57
N ILE A 17 -1.82 -8.38 6.62
CA ILE A 17 -0.64 -7.94 7.37
C ILE A 17 -0.09 -6.63 6.80
N ILE A 18 -0.04 -6.50 5.46
CA ILE A 18 0.37 -5.26 4.80
C ILE A 18 -0.58 -4.11 5.18
N GLY A 19 -1.89 -4.35 5.25
CA GLY A 19 -2.87 -3.37 5.71
C GLY A 19 -2.64 -2.90 7.14
N VAL A 20 -2.33 -3.82 8.06
CA VAL A 20 -2.05 -3.49 9.47
C VAL A 20 -0.76 -2.66 9.62
N ILE A 21 0.33 -3.10 8.97
CA ILE A 21 1.62 -2.38 9.01
C ILE A 21 1.45 -0.98 8.38
N CYS A 22 0.67 -0.87 7.32
CA CYS A 22 0.35 0.40 6.68
C CYS A 22 -0.35 1.38 7.64
N CYS A 23 -1.33 0.90 8.41
CA CYS A 23 -1.99 1.70 9.44
C CYS A 23 -1.00 2.13 10.53
N GLU A 24 -0.15 1.23 11.02
CA GLU A 24 0.85 1.51 12.06
C GLU A 24 1.84 2.59 11.62
N VAL A 25 2.45 2.43 10.44
CA VAL A 25 3.43 3.37 9.89
C VAL A 25 2.81 4.76 9.69
N SER A 26 1.55 4.84 9.28
CA SER A 26 0.85 6.11 9.12
C SER A 26 0.65 6.86 10.44
N VAL A 27 0.26 6.15 11.51
CA VAL A 27 0.11 6.74 12.85
C VAL A 27 1.45 7.26 13.38
N VAL A 28 2.52 6.47 13.23
CA VAL A 28 3.88 6.86 13.67
C VAL A 28 4.39 8.09 12.90
N LEU A 29 4.21 8.14 11.58
CA LEU A 29 4.60 9.30 10.75
C LEU A 29 3.84 10.58 11.13
N THR A 30 2.55 10.43 11.48
CA THR A 30 1.72 11.56 11.91
C THR A 30 2.20 12.11 13.24
N TYR A 31 2.57 11.23 14.19
CA TYR A 31 3.16 11.62 15.47
C TYR A 31 4.51 12.33 15.30
N ALA A 32 5.38 11.78 14.45
CA ALA A 32 6.68 12.40 14.15
C ALA A 32 6.52 13.79 13.52
N THR A 33 5.53 13.96 12.64
CA THR A 33 5.27 15.25 11.98
C THR A 33 4.66 16.28 12.94
N LEU A 34 3.78 15.85 13.86
CA LEU A 34 3.25 16.72 14.93
C LEU A 34 4.36 17.25 15.85
N THR A 35 5.38 16.43 16.10
CA THR A 35 6.53 16.81 16.93
C THR A 35 7.44 17.84 16.24
N LEU A 36 7.38 17.93 14.91
CA LEU A 36 8.20 18.82 14.09
C LEU A 36 7.50 20.15 13.72
N GLU A 37 6.32 20.45 14.27
CA GLU A 37 5.51 21.67 13.99
C GLU A 37 5.19 21.91 12.49
N ASP A 38 5.33 20.88 11.64
CA ASP A 38 5.22 21.02 10.19
C ASP A 38 3.82 20.60 9.70
N HIS A 39 2.92 21.56 9.49
CA HIS A 39 1.49 21.29 9.21
C HIS A 39 1.18 20.75 7.80
N HIS A 40 2.18 20.58 6.91
CA HIS A 40 2.01 20.02 5.56
C HIS A 40 2.07 18.47 5.52
N TRP A 41 1.65 17.77 6.59
CA TRP A 41 1.88 16.32 6.77
C TRP A 41 1.16 15.43 5.73
N TRP A 42 0.01 15.88 5.22
CA TRP A 42 -0.93 15.05 4.46
C TRP A 42 -0.33 14.51 3.15
N TRP A 43 0.37 15.35 2.39
CA TRP A 43 0.93 14.96 1.08
C TRP A 43 2.18 14.08 1.20
N ARG A 44 3.03 14.27 2.22
CA ARG A 44 4.24 13.44 2.41
C ARG A 44 3.93 12.04 2.90
N SER A 45 2.95 11.90 3.80
CA SER A 45 2.52 10.59 4.30
C SER A 45 1.85 9.75 3.20
N PHE A 46 1.06 10.40 2.34
CA PHE A 46 0.46 9.75 1.16
C PHE A 46 1.53 9.27 0.17
N GLY A 47 2.55 10.10 -0.13
CA GLY A 47 3.63 9.74 -1.04
C GLY A 47 4.51 8.59 -0.54
N SER A 48 4.80 8.54 0.76
CA SER A 48 5.62 7.47 1.35
C SER A 48 4.92 6.11 1.23
N LEU A 49 3.62 6.03 1.53
CA LEU A 49 2.86 4.77 1.42
C LEU A 49 2.58 4.36 -0.03
N ALA A 50 2.33 5.30 -0.94
CA ALA A 50 2.12 5.02 -2.36
C ALA A 50 3.31 4.28 -3.02
N THR A 51 4.51 4.44 -2.45
CA THR A 51 5.74 3.78 -2.90
C THR A 51 5.64 2.26 -2.86
N CYS A 52 4.83 1.67 -1.97
CA CYS A 52 4.62 0.22 -1.92
C CYS A 52 3.95 -0.35 -3.19
N GLY A 53 3.01 0.40 -3.79
CA GLY A 53 2.41 0.04 -5.08
C GLY A 53 3.41 0.12 -6.23
N VAL A 54 4.27 1.14 -6.20
CA VAL A 54 5.36 1.32 -7.20
C VAL A 54 6.39 0.20 -7.10
N LEU A 55 6.80 -0.19 -5.89
CA LEU A 55 7.72 -1.31 -5.67
C LEU A 55 7.14 -2.63 -6.18
N THR A 56 5.84 -2.87 -5.96
CA THR A 56 5.13 -4.05 -6.48
C THR A 56 5.13 -4.08 -8.01
N PHE A 57 4.95 -2.92 -8.65
CA PHE A 57 5.02 -2.81 -10.10
C PHE A 57 6.43 -3.11 -10.64
N ILE A 58 7.47 -2.53 -10.03
CA ILE A 58 8.88 -2.79 -10.41
C ILE A 58 9.22 -4.28 -10.24
N TYR A 59 8.76 -4.91 -9.16
CA TYR A 59 8.95 -6.34 -8.94
C TYR A 59 8.28 -7.20 -10.02
N SER A 60 7.07 -6.82 -10.46
CA SER A 60 6.37 -7.53 -11.54
C SER A 60 7.10 -7.44 -12.89
N LEU A 61 7.74 -6.31 -13.18
CA LEU A 61 8.58 -6.11 -14.36
C LEU A 61 9.87 -6.93 -14.29
N TYR A 62 10.53 -6.96 -13.12
CA TYR A 62 11.70 -7.81 -12.90
C TYR A 62 11.35 -9.30 -13.13
N TYR A 63 10.19 -9.74 -12.62
CA TYR A 63 9.73 -11.11 -12.80
C TYR A 63 9.42 -11.45 -14.26
N LEU A 64 8.88 -10.49 -15.02
CA LEU A 64 8.64 -10.63 -16.47
C LEU A 64 9.95 -10.87 -17.23
N VAL A 65 11.01 -10.11 -16.91
CA VAL A 65 12.30 -10.17 -17.61
C VAL A 65 13.14 -11.37 -17.18
N ALA A 66 13.10 -11.73 -15.89
CA ALA A 66 13.99 -12.76 -15.33
C ALA A 66 13.45 -14.19 -15.41
N ASN A 67 12.12 -14.40 -15.44
CA ASN A 67 11.53 -15.75 -15.27
C ASN A 67 10.48 -16.14 -16.32
N LEU A 68 10.10 -15.24 -17.23
CA LEU A 68 8.99 -15.47 -18.15
C LEU A 68 9.50 -15.67 -19.59
N GLU A 69 9.80 -16.91 -19.97
CA GLU A 69 9.99 -17.32 -21.37
C GLU A 69 8.64 -17.42 -22.11
N ILE A 70 7.88 -16.33 -22.15
CA ILE A 70 6.61 -16.30 -22.90
C ILE A 70 6.91 -16.01 -24.36
N SER A 71 6.82 -17.06 -25.18
CA SER A 71 7.07 -17.01 -26.62
C SER A 71 6.00 -16.23 -27.44
N ALA A 72 4.91 -15.77 -26.80
CA ALA A 72 3.79 -15.10 -27.47
C ALA A 72 3.61 -13.64 -27.01
N PRO A 73 3.80 -12.63 -27.88
CA PRO A 73 3.76 -11.21 -27.49
C PRO A 73 2.39 -10.75 -26.95
N GLY A 74 1.30 -11.38 -27.38
CA GLY A 74 -0.05 -11.06 -26.89
C GLY A 74 -0.28 -11.39 -25.41
N SER A 75 0.35 -12.46 -24.90
CA SER A 75 0.19 -12.88 -23.50
C SER A 75 1.03 -12.00 -22.55
N VAL A 76 2.17 -11.50 -23.03
CA VAL A 76 3.02 -10.53 -22.31
C VAL A 76 2.26 -9.22 -22.07
N ILE A 77 1.59 -8.68 -23.09
CA ILE A 77 0.83 -7.42 -22.98
C ILE A 77 -0.32 -7.57 -21.98
N LEU A 78 -1.05 -8.69 -22.01
CA LEU A 78 -2.12 -8.96 -21.05
C LEU A 78 -1.60 -9.10 -19.61
N TYR A 79 -0.47 -9.78 -19.41
CA TYR A 79 0.16 -9.92 -18.09
C TYR A 79 0.61 -8.57 -17.52
N ILE A 80 1.28 -7.74 -18.32
CA ILE A 80 1.71 -6.40 -17.91
C ILE A 80 0.50 -5.54 -17.56
N GLY A 81 -0.56 -5.55 -18.38
CA GLY A 81 -1.78 -4.80 -18.11
C GLY A 81 -2.44 -5.22 -16.79
N TYR A 82 -2.48 -6.52 -16.50
CA TYR A 82 -3.06 -7.05 -15.26
C TYR A 82 -2.24 -6.67 -14.03
N MET A 83 -0.91 -6.78 -14.10
CA MET A 83 -0.02 -6.42 -13.00
C MET A 83 0.06 -4.90 -12.78
N LEU A 84 0.00 -4.10 -13.84
CA LEU A 84 -0.13 -2.64 -13.75
C LEU A 84 -1.41 -2.25 -13.01
N GLY A 85 -2.56 -2.81 -13.42
CA GLY A 85 -3.85 -2.55 -12.78
C GLY A 85 -3.88 -3.00 -11.31
N ALA A 86 -3.37 -4.20 -11.02
CA ALA A 86 -3.33 -4.71 -9.65
C ALA A 86 -2.42 -3.86 -8.73
N SER A 87 -1.23 -3.47 -9.20
CA SER A 87 -0.28 -2.66 -8.43
C SER A 87 -0.77 -1.22 -8.20
N THR A 88 -1.46 -0.61 -9.17
CA THR A 88 -2.08 0.71 -8.99
C THR A 88 -3.23 0.68 -7.99
N LEU A 89 -4.11 -0.32 -8.09
CA LEU A 89 -5.20 -0.49 -7.11
C LEU A 89 -4.66 -0.77 -5.71
N LEU A 90 -3.64 -1.62 -5.57
CA LEU A 90 -2.98 -1.88 -4.29
C LEU A 90 -2.34 -0.62 -3.71
N GLY A 91 -1.62 0.16 -4.54
CA GLY A 91 -1.03 1.42 -4.11
C GLY A 91 -2.07 2.44 -3.66
N LEU A 92 -3.19 2.56 -4.39
CA LEU A 92 -4.29 3.46 -4.05
C LEU A 92 -5.01 3.04 -2.76
N ILE A 93 -5.32 1.75 -2.60
CA ILE A 93 -6.00 1.23 -1.40
C ILE A 93 -5.10 1.42 -0.18
N THR A 94 -3.84 1.02 -0.29
CA THR A 94 -2.87 1.11 0.82
C THR A 94 -2.60 2.57 1.19
N GLY A 95 -2.40 3.46 0.21
CA GLY A 95 -2.22 4.90 0.43
C GLY A 95 -3.44 5.58 1.05
N THR A 96 -4.65 5.23 0.61
CA THR A 96 -5.90 5.81 1.13
C THR A 96 -6.19 5.34 2.55
N LEU A 97 -5.95 4.06 2.87
CA LEU A 97 -6.16 3.51 4.21
C LEU A 97 -5.23 4.14 5.25
N GLY A 98 -3.94 4.26 4.94
CA GLY A 98 -3.00 4.91 5.86
C GLY A 98 -3.35 6.37 6.08
N PHE A 99 -3.70 7.09 5.01
CA PHE A 99 -4.09 8.49 5.10
C PHE A 99 -5.35 8.70 5.94
N LEU A 100 -6.39 7.89 5.72
CA LEU A 100 -7.61 7.96 6.50
C LEU A 100 -7.33 7.67 7.99
N SER A 101 -6.49 6.68 8.29
CA SER A 101 -6.09 6.35 9.67
C SER A 101 -5.38 7.51 10.36
N SER A 102 -4.45 8.20 9.67
CA SER A 102 -3.77 9.39 10.22
C SER A 102 -4.74 10.53 10.52
N ALA A 103 -5.71 10.78 9.63
CA ALA A 103 -6.69 11.85 9.79
C ALA A 103 -7.61 11.59 10.99
N PHE A 104 -8.06 10.34 11.17
CA PHE A 104 -8.84 9.94 12.35
C PHE A 104 -8.04 10.12 13.65
N PHE A 105 -6.76 9.74 13.66
CA PHE A 105 -5.91 9.87 14.84
C PHE A 105 -5.73 11.33 15.28
N VAL A 106 -5.51 12.25 14.33
CA VAL A 106 -5.38 13.66 14.70
C VAL A 106 -6.70 14.26 15.16
N TYR A 107 -7.82 13.89 14.52
CA TYR A 107 -9.13 14.29 14.99
C TYR A 107 -9.39 13.84 16.45
N PHE A 108 -8.90 12.64 16.80
CA PHE A 108 -8.97 12.10 18.15
C PHE A 108 -8.16 12.95 19.14
N ILE A 109 -6.89 13.27 18.85
CA ILE A 109 -6.05 14.10 19.74
C ILE A 109 -6.67 15.48 19.97
N TYR A 110 -7.09 16.19 18.92
CA TYR A 110 -7.68 17.53 19.05
C TYR A 110 -9.04 17.51 19.74
N SER A 111 -9.82 16.43 19.62
CA SER A 111 -11.08 16.27 20.36
C SER A 111 -10.84 16.07 21.85
N TYR A 112 -9.80 15.33 22.24
CA TYR A 112 -9.45 15.12 23.66
C TYR A 112 -8.91 16.39 24.30
N ALA A 113 -8.03 17.12 23.61
CA ALA A 113 -7.44 18.36 24.11
C ALA A 113 -8.46 19.51 24.32
N LYS A 114 -9.69 19.38 23.80
CA LYS A 114 -10.76 20.38 23.92
C LYS A 114 -11.73 20.11 25.07
N VAL A 115 -11.61 18.94 25.71
CA VAL A 115 -12.45 18.51 26.85
C VAL A 115 -11.77 18.87 28.18
N GLU A 116 -10.48 19.20 28.15
CA GLU A 116 -9.70 19.74 29.28
C GLU A 116 -9.79 21.28 29.33
#